data_AF-A0AAE4GE55-F1
#
_entry.id   AF-A0AAE4GE55-F1
#
_cell.length_a   1.000
_cell.length_b   1.000
_cell.length_c   1.000
_cell.angle_alpha   90.00
_cell.angle_beta   90.00
_cell.angle_gamma   90.00
#
_symmetry.space_group_name_H-M   'P 1'
#
loop_
_entity.id
_entity.type
_entity.pdbx_description
1 polymer ?
#
loop_
_entity_poly.entity_id
_entity_poly.type
_entity_poly.pdbx_seq_one_letter_code
_entity_poly.pdbx_strand_id
1 'polypeptide(L)'
;MANSFRNSALAALGVAVLAFAGSWVWTHRSSNAANGETAQQQLTSEAETHHSSNQIMLAQTGQKFVLEVRGMGVVVGEDTDEEIWRLIEKKANNHESYRSKNPDDYSNSADERLSKLGVVTSVSLERGARRAVEQWPIPVIIWYPPKAKDGTRPAANLAGLRQMASLGVTLLLWQEDANTDDGAAMIEKLFAFFDTHPDAPAALIFSTDGSMLRTLIETPGRIDTPKIGHVIPAMPDSVAAFLVTRSDRVDNLVRPYAVKQTANINKNDTEYDIVK
;
A
#
# COMPACT_ATOMS: atom_id res chain seq x y z
N MET A 1 -45.75 -13.78 31.81
CA MET A 1 -44.27 -13.83 31.77
C MET A 1 -43.73 -13.09 30.53
N ALA A 2 -43.87 -11.76 30.47
CA ALA A 2 -43.38 -10.96 29.33
C ALA A 2 -42.96 -9.52 29.71
N ASN A 3 -43.02 -9.14 31.00
CA ASN A 3 -42.65 -7.80 31.46
C ASN A 3 -41.36 -7.74 32.30
N SER A 4 -40.71 -8.87 32.59
CA SER A 4 -39.43 -8.89 33.32
C SER A 4 -38.20 -8.75 32.41
N PHE A 5 -38.33 -9.01 31.11
CA PHE A 5 -37.20 -8.97 30.15
C PHE A 5 -36.94 -7.57 29.55
N ARG A 6 -37.90 -6.64 29.64
CA ARG A 6 -37.71 -5.25 29.14
C ARG A 6 -36.97 -4.37 30.14
N ASN A 7 -37.12 -4.62 31.44
CA ASN A 7 -36.45 -3.83 32.48
C ASN A 7 -34.98 -4.22 32.68
N SER A 8 -34.59 -5.45 32.35
CA SER A 8 -33.19 -5.90 32.41
C SER A 8 -32.35 -5.38 31.24
N ALA A 9 -32.91 -5.28 30.03
CA ALA A 9 -32.24 -4.70 28.87
C ALA A 9 -32.00 -3.18 29.02
N LEU A 10 -32.96 -2.46 29.62
CA LEU A 10 -32.82 -1.03 29.92
C LEU A 10 -31.81 -0.76 31.04
N ALA A 11 -31.70 -1.63 32.05
CA ALA A 11 -30.67 -1.54 33.08
C ALA A 11 -29.27 -1.79 32.52
N ALA A 12 -29.11 -2.76 31.61
CA ALA A 12 -27.82 -3.06 30.97
C ALA A 12 -27.34 -1.94 30.02
N LEU A 13 -28.27 -1.32 29.26
CA LEU A 13 -27.96 -0.15 28.42
C LEU A 13 -27.60 1.09 29.27
N GLY A 14 -28.25 1.28 30.42
CA GLY A 14 -27.92 2.36 31.36
C GLY A 14 -26.50 2.23 31.94
N VAL A 15 -26.07 1.02 32.27
CA VAL A 15 -24.71 0.76 32.78
C VAL A 15 -23.64 0.93 31.69
N ALA A 16 -23.93 0.55 30.44
CA ALA A 16 -23.00 0.74 29.32
C ALA A 16 -22.80 2.24 28.97
N VAL A 17 -23.85 3.05 29.03
CA VAL A 17 -23.77 4.51 28.78
C VAL A 17 -23.05 5.22 29.94
N LEU A 18 -23.27 4.79 31.19
CA LEU A 18 -22.53 5.33 32.35
C LEU A 18 -21.05 4.93 32.35
N ALA A 19 -20.71 3.73 31.87
CA ALA A 19 -19.31 3.31 31.70
C ALA A 19 -18.61 4.10 30.57
N PHE A 20 -19.31 4.43 29.48
CA PHE A 20 -18.76 5.23 28.39
C PHE A 20 -18.60 6.71 28.79
N ALA A 21 -19.58 7.30 29.49
CA ALA A 21 -19.48 8.66 30.01
C ALA A 21 -18.45 8.80 31.15
N GLY A 22 -18.33 7.78 32.01
CA GLY A 22 -17.30 7.70 33.04
C GLY A 22 -15.88 7.59 32.47
N SER A 23 -15.71 6.81 31.39
CA SER A 23 -14.44 6.72 30.66
C SER A 23 -14.06 8.06 30.02
N TRP A 24 -15.04 8.78 29.43
CA TRP A 24 -14.80 10.08 28.81
C TRP A 24 -14.41 11.18 29.82
N VAL A 25 -15.03 11.18 31.00
CA VAL A 25 -14.68 12.11 32.10
C VAL A 25 -13.33 11.75 32.74
N TRP A 26 -12.93 10.47 32.71
CA TRP A 26 -11.63 10.03 33.20
C TRP A 26 -10.49 10.31 32.21
N THR A 27 -10.74 10.21 30.90
CA THR A 27 -9.77 10.60 29.85
C THR A 27 -9.64 12.12 29.69
N HIS A 28 -10.59 12.91 30.19
CA HIS A 28 -10.53 14.39 30.20
C HIS A 28 -10.23 15.02 31.57
N ARG A 29 -9.95 14.22 32.62
CA ARG A 29 -9.38 14.76 33.85
C ARG A 29 -7.86 14.83 33.71
N SER A 30 -7.39 16.02 33.35
CA SER A 30 -6.02 16.45 33.62
C SER A 30 -5.70 16.20 35.10
N SER A 31 -4.82 15.25 35.38
CA SER A 31 -4.22 15.05 36.69
C SER A 31 -3.25 16.18 36.98
N ASN A 32 -3.76 17.32 37.44
CA ASN A 32 -2.95 18.31 38.14
C ASN A 32 -2.79 17.85 39.58
N ALA A 33 -1.73 17.08 39.83
CA ALA A 33 -1.19 16.83 41.15
C ALA A 33 0.35 16.90 41.08
N ALA A 34 0.85 18.11 41.35
CA ALA A 34 2.14 18.47 41.91
C ALA A 34 3.39 17.66 41.50
N ASN A 35 4.19 18.33 40.65
CA ASN A 35 5.66 18.29 40.49
C ASN A 35 6.11 17.93 39.07
N GLY A 36 5.98 18.88 38.14
CA GLY A 36 6.50 18.73 36.78
C GLY A 36 6.08 19.83 35.80
N GLU A 37 5.97 21.08 36.23
CA GLU A 37 5.45 22.17 35.37
C GLU A 37 6.38 22.58 34.22
N THR A 38 7.60 22.07 34.13
CA THR A 38 8.54 22.43 33.05
C THR A 38 8.59 21.46 31.87
N ALA A 39 8.06 20.23 31.96
CA ALA A 39 8.18 19.24 30.88
C ALA A 39 6.94 19.15 29.97
N GLN A 40 5.75 19.44 30.49
CA GLN A 40 4.50 19.27 29.73
C GLN A 40 4.13 20.50 28.89
N GLN A 41 4.48 21.71 29.34
CA GLN A 41 4.35 22.92 28.52
C GLN A 41 5.31 22.92 27.33
N GLN A 42 6.45 22.23 27.44
CA GLN A 42 7.40 22.13 26.34
C GLN A 42 6.92 21.16 25.26
N LEU A 43 6.29 20.04 25.62
CA LEU A 43 5.76 19.06 24.66
C LEU A 43 4.49 19.53 23.92
N THR A 44 3.59 20.28 24.57
CA THR A 44 2.43 20.89 23.87
C THR A 44 2.81 22.14 23.09
N SER A 45 3.73 22.97 23.61
CA SER A 45 4.24 24.12 22.84
C SER A 45 5.06 23.66 21.63
N GLU A 46 5.87 22.61 21.74
CA GLU A 46 6.59 22.02 20.60
C GLU A 46 5.61 21.39 19.61
N ALA A 47 4.63 20.59 20.04
CA ALA A 47 3.65 20.02 19.10
C ALA A 47 2.80 21.07 18.37
N GLU A 48 2.34 22.13 19.05
CA GLU A 48 1.57 23.22 18.44
C GLU A 48 2.43 24.17 17.59
N THR A 49 3.68 24.43 18.00
CA THR A 49 4.64 25.20 17.18
C THR A 49 5.12 24.40 15.98
N HIS A 50 5.33 23.08 16.09
CA HIS A 50 5.64 22.21 14.95
C HIS A 50 4.46 22.12 13.98
N HIS A 51 3.22 22.01 14.46
CA HIS A 51 2.04 22.01 13.59
C HIS A 51 1.88 23.35 12.86
N SER A 52 2.08 24.47 13.56
CA SER A 52 2.02 25.83 12.97
C SER A 52 3.18 26.11 12.02
N SER A 53 4.39 25.67 12.36
CA SER A 53 5.59 25.80 11.52
C SER A 53 5.49 24.92 10.27
N ASN A 54 4.93 23.72 10.40
CA ASN A 54 4.61 22.86 9.27
C ASN A 54 3.56 23.52 8.37
N GLN A 55 2.48 24.09 8.93
CA GLN A 55 1.48 24.83 8.15
C GLN A 55 2.08 26.05 7.40
N ILE A 56 2.99 26.80 8.04
CA ILE A 56 3.69 27.93 7.42
C ILE A 56 4.67 27.44 6.33
N MET A 57 5.39 26.34 6.56
CA MET A 57 6.24 25.68 5.55
C MET A 57 5.42 25.15 4.36
N LEU A 58 4.29 24.50 4.63
CA LEU A 58 3.32 24.01 3.64
C LEU A 58 2.77 25.16 2.78
N ALA A 59 2.51 26.32 3.39
CA ALA A 59 2.07 27.54 2.72
C ALA A 59 3.18 28.24 1.90
N GLN A 60 4.46 28.05 2.27
CA GLN A 60 5.62 28.59 1.53
C GLN A 60 6.11 27.67 0.39
N THR A 61 5.71 26.38 0.36
CA THR A 61 6.18 25.39 -0.64
C THR A 61 5.61 25.49 -2.06
N GLY A 62 4.84 26.54 -2.39
CA GLY A 62 4.12 26.69 -3.65
C GLY A 62 4.93 26.79 -4.95
N GLN A 63 6.23 26.40 -5.00
CA GLN A 63 7.02 26.48 -6.23
C GLN A 63 7.69 25.19 -6.74
N LYS A 64 7.86 24.10 -5.95
CA LYS A 64 8.43 22.83 -6.47
C LYS A 64 7.97 21.60 -5.67
N PHE A 65 6.72 21.18 -5.81
CA PHE A 65 6.32 19.83 -5.39
C PHE A 65 6.82 18.82 -6.42
N VAL A 66 8.03 18.30 -6.24
CA VAL A 66 8.52 17.18 -7.04
C VAL A 66 8.04 15.90 -6.37
N LEU A 67 7.14 15.19 -7.04
CA LEU A 67 6.87 13.79 -6.71
C LEU A 67 8.04 12.96 -7.21
N GLU A 68 8.61 12.15 -6.31
CA GLU A 68 9.73 11.27 -6.61
C GLU A 68 9.31 9.82 -6.48
N VAL A 69 9.60 9.01 -7.50
CA VAL A 69 9.50 7.56 -7.41
C VAL A 69 10.68 7.07 -6.60
N ARG A 70 10.44 6.71 -5.33
CA ARG A 70 11.47 6.18 -4.44
C ARG A 70 11.57 4.67 -4.49
N GLY A 71 10.49 3.96 -4.76
CA GLY A 71 10.48 2.52 -4.95
C GLY A 71 9.81 2.17 -6.26
N MET A 72 10.36 1.18 -6.96
CA MET A 72 9.85 0.68 -8.24
C MET A 72 10.03 -0.83 -8.25
N GLY A 73 8.96 -1.54 -8.59
CA GLY A 73 9.01 -2.94 -8.97
C GLY A 73 8.11 -3.15 -10.17
N VAL A 74 8.73 -3.41 -11.32
CA VAL A 74 8.05 -3.67 -12.59
C VAL A 74 8.47 -5.03 -13.10
N VAL A 75 7.49 -5.82 -13.53
CA VAL A 75 7.70 -7.12 -14.17
C VAL A 75 6.85 -7.22 -15.43
N VAL A 76 7.42 -7.85 -16.47
CA VAL A 76 6.70 -8.29 -17.67
C VAL A 76 7.03 -9.75 -17.93
N GLY A 77 6.02 -10.60 -17.83
CA GLY A 77 6.16 -12.05 -17.79
C GLY A 77 6.88 -12.49 -16.52
N GLU A 78 8.17 -12.80 -16.65
CA GLU A 78 9.05 -13.20 -15.55
C GLU A 78 10.25 -12.25 -15.41
N ASP A 79 10.38 -11.30 -16.34
CA ASP A 79 11.53 -10.40 -16.44
C ASP A 79 11.28 -9.18 -15.57
N THR A 80 12.20 -8.89 -14.64
CA THR A 80 12.10 -7.78 -13.69
C THR A 80 12.88 -6.56 -14.14
N ASP A 81 12.41 -5.35 -13.85
CA ASP A 81 13.13 -4.06 -13.95
C ASP A 81 14.26 -3.99 -15.01
N GLU A 82 15.51 -4.22 -14.59
CA GLU A 82 16.72 -4.17 -15.43
C GLU A 82 16.79 -5.28 -16.49
N GLU A 83 16.21 -6.46 -16.23
CA GLU A 83 16.14 -7.56 -17.18
C GLU A 83 15.29 -7.20 -18.39
N ILE A 84 14.19 -6.49 -18.18
CA ILE A 84 13.34 -5.95 -19.26
C ILE A 84 14.19 -5.04 -20.15
N TRP A 85 14.90 -4.08 -19.55
CA TRP A 85 15.77 -3.14 -20.29
C TRP A 85 16.87 -3.86 -21.05
N ARG A 86 17.57 -4.79 -20.40
CA ARG A 86 18.65 -5.56 -21.02
C ARG A 86 18.14 -6.39 -22.20
N LEU A 87 16.93 -6.96 -22.11
CA LEU A 87 16.33 -7.74 -23.19
C LEU A 87 15.86 -6.87 -24.34
N ILE A 88 15.31 -5.67 -24.06
CA ILE A 88 14.96 -4.68 -25.08
C ILE A 88 16.23 -4.23 -25.82
N GLU A 89 17.29 -3.86 -25.10
CA GLU A 89 18.58 -3.47 -25.68
C GLU A 89 19.20 -4.59 -26.51
N LYS A 90 19.19 -5.83 -25.98
CA LYS A 90 19.70 -7.01 -26.71
C LYS A 90 18.89 -7.30 -27.97
N LYS A 91 17.57 -7.10 -27.93
CA LYS A 91 16.69 -7.28 -29.10
C LYS A 91 16.98 -6.22 -30.16
N ALA A 92 17.36 -5.01 -29.76
CA ALA A 92 17.77 -3.88 -30.61
C ALA A 92 16.81 -3.62 -31.78
N ASN A 93 15.51 -3.83 -31.57
CA ASN A 93 14.48 -3.67 -32.60
C ASN A 93 13.20 -3.10 -31.99
N ASN A 94 12.84 -1.88 -32.39
CA ASN A 94 11.69 -1.14 -31.86
C ASN A 94 10.33 -1.63 -32.40
N HIS A 95 10.32 -2.52 -33.40
CA HIS A 95 9.11 -3.03 -34.04
C HIS A 95 8.75 -4.46 -33.65
N GLU A 96 9.55 -5.09 -32.78
CA GLU A 96 9.31 -6.45 -32.31
C GLU A 96 9.38 -6.52 -30.80
N SER A 97 8.53 -7.37 -30.19
CA SER A 97 8.69 -7.71 -28.78
C SER A 97 10.02 -8.44 -28.56
N TYR A 98 10.64 -8.18 -27.40
CA TYR A 98 11.79 -8.96 -26.94
C TYR A 98 11.39 -10.36 -26.44
N ARG A 99 10.09 -10.59 -26.18
CA ARG A 99 9.53 -11.86 -25.71
C ARG A 99 9.55 -12.90 -26.84
N SER A 100 9.64 -14.17 -26.45
CA SER A 100 9.73 -15.27 -27.41
C SER A 100 8.45 -15.43 -28.25
N LYS A 101 8.62 -15.92 -29.49
CA LYS A 101 7.52 -16.38 -30.35
C LYS A 101 7.42 -17.92 -30.38
N ASN A 102 8.24 -18.61 -29.58
CA ASN A 102 8.21 -20.06 -29.45
C ASN A 102 7.32 -20.44 -28.24
N PRO A 103 6.22 -21.20 -28.42
CA PRO A 103 5.38 -21.63 -27.32
C PRO A 103 6.14 -22.42 -26.24
N ASP A 104 7.14 -23.21 -26.62
CA ASP A 104 7.88 -24.08 -25.70
C ASP A 104 8.69 -23.30 -24.65
N ASP A 105 8.92 -22.01 -24.88
CA ASP A 105 9.59 -21.11 -23.92
C ASP A 105 8.65 -20.65 -22.78
N TYR A 106 7.38 -21.06 -22.82
CA TYR A 106 6.35 -20.72 -21.83
C TYR A 106 5.91 -21.94 -21.03
N SER A 107 5.40 -21.73 -19.81
CA SER A 107 4.92 -22.80 -18.93
C SER A 107 3.83 -23.68 -19.56
N ASN A 108 3.92 -24.99 -19.33
CA ASN A 108 3.05 -25.99 -19.94
C ASN A 108 1.75 -26.27 -19.19
N SER A 109 1.54 -25.63 -18.03
CA SER A 109 0.37 -25.86 -17.18
C SER A 109 -0.17 -24.57 -16.57
N ALA A 110 -1.47 -24.55 -16.29
CA ALA A 110 -2.12 -23.40 -15.65
C ALA A 110 -1.63 -23.18 -14.22
N ASP A 111 -1.32 -24.25 -13.48
CA ASP A 111 -0.85 -24.15 -12.10
C ASP A 111 0.54 -23.51 -12.02
N GLU A 112 1.43 -23.82 -12.97
CA GLU A 112 2.74 -23.19 -13.05
C GLU A 112 2.60 -21.70 -13.43
N ARG A 113 1.72 -21.36 -14.37
CA ARG A 113 1.44 -19.96 -14.73
C ARG A 113 0.86 -19.17 -13.56
N LEU A 114 -0.07 -19.76 -12.81
CA LEU A 114 -0.61 -19.17 -11.59
C LEU A 114 0.48 -18.95 -10.53
N SER A 115 1.33 -19.96 -10.33
CA SER A 115 2.46 -19.86 -9.38
C SER A 115 3.42 -18.75 -9.77
N LYS A 116 3.76 -18.64 -11.06
CA LYS A 116 4.59 -17.57 -11.60
C LYS A 116 3.95 -16.19 -11.42
N LEU A 117 2.65 -16.05 -11.72
CA LEU A 117 1.90 -14.82 -11.45
C LEU A 117 2.03 -14.40 -9.98
N GLY A 118 1.89 -15.35 -9.04
CA GLY A 118 2.08 -15.10 -7.61
C GLY A 118 3.49 -14.59 -7.28
N VAL A 119 4.53 -15.23 -7.82
CA VAL A 119 5.93 -14.82 -7.63
C VAL A 119 6.17 -13.41 -8.15
N VAL A 120 5.77 -13.10 -9.38
CA VAL A 120 6.03 -11.78 -9.96
C VAL A 120 5.21 -10.67 -9.30
N THR A 121 4.01 -11.00 -8.82
CA THR A 121 3.18 -10.11 -8.01
C THR A 121 3.87 -9.78 -6.68
N SER A 122 4.39 -10.81 -6.00
CA SER A 122 5.15 -10.68 -4.75
C SER A 122 6.39 -9.79 -4.93
N VAL A 123 7.25 -10.15 -5.88
CA VAL A 123 8.53 -9.46 -6.14
C VAL A 123 8.31 -8.01 -6.55
N SER A 124 7.33 -7.73 -7.40
CA SER A 124 7.04 -6.36 -7.84
C SER A 124 6.60 -5.49 -6.68
N LEU A 125 5.65 -5.98 -5.86
CA LEU A 125 5.16 -5.24 -4.71
C LEU A 125 6.25 -5.05 -3.65
N GLU A 126 7.05 -6.09 -3.38
CA GLU A 126 8.20 -6.00 -2.47
C GLU A 126 9.17 -4.91 -2.96
N ARG A 127 9.64 -4.97 -4.20
CA ARG A 127 10.58 -3.98 -4.76
C ARG A 127 10.00 -2.56 -4.78
N GLY A 128 8.72 -2.44 -5.10
CA GLY A 128 7.99 -1.18 -5.13
C GLY A 128 7.83 -0.54 -3.75
N ALA A 129 7.52 -1.33 -2.72
CA ALA A 129 7.13 -0.80 -1.41
C ALA A 129 8.19 -0.97 -0.30
N ARG A 130 9.24 -1.79 -0.47
CA ARG A 130 10.26 -2.06 0.57
C ARG A 130 11.01 -0.83 1.10
N ARG A 131 10.96 0.29 0.37
CA ARG A 131 11.56 1.56 0.80
C ARG A 131 10.61 2.46 1.58
N ALA A 132 9.37 2.02 1.81
CA ALA A 132 8.46 2.68 2.73
C ALA A 132 9.00 2.54 4.16
N VAL A 133 8.78 3.56 4.98
CA VAL A 133 9.09 3.48 6.40
C VAL A 133 8.12 2.51 7.04
N GLU A 134 8.65 1.49 7.71
CA GLU A 134 7.85 0.49 8.41
C GLU A 134 6.99 1.15 9.48
N GLN A 135 5.81 0.57 9.76
CA GLN A 135 4.83 1.10 10.71
C GLN A 135 4.32 2.53 10.39
N TRP A 136 4.70 3.11 9.25
CA TRP A 136 4.11 4.34 8.74
C TRP A 136 2.99 4.01 7.74
N PRO A 137 1.79 4.61 7.86
CA PRO A 137 0.70 4.36 6.93
C PRO A 137 1.02 4.84 5.51
N ILE A 138 0.85 3.95 4.54
CA ILE A 138 1.03 4.22 3.11
C ILE A 138 -0.32 4.05 2.40
N PRO A 139 -0.95 5.16 1.96
CA PRO A 139 -2.12 5.12 1.08
C PRO A 139 -1.80 4.38 -0.21
N VAL A 140 -2.65 3.42 -0.59
CA VAL A 140 -2.49 2.55 -1.74
C VAL A 140 -3.63 2.75 -2.71
N ILE A 141 -3.27 3.05 -3.95
CA ILE A 141 -4.18 3.05 -5.08
C ILE A 141 -3.92 1.81 -5.93
N ILE A 142 -4.95 1.00 -6.16
CA ILE A 142 -4.79 -0.35 -6.73
C ILE A 142 -5.75 -0.63 -7.90
N TRP A 143 -5.18 -1.02 -9.05
CA TRP A 143 -5.96 -1.35 -10.26
C TRP A 143 -5.71 -2.73 -10.81
N TYR A 144 -6.78 -3.45 -11.07
CA TYR A 144 -6.78 -4.72 -11.82
C TYR A 144 -7.55 -4.52 -13.14
N PRO A 145 -7.47 -5.48 -14.09
CA PRO A 145 -8.31 -5.47 -15.28
C PRO A 145 -9.81 -5.53 -14.94
N PRO A 146 -10.70 -5.26 -15.92
CA PRO A 146 -12.13 -5.49 -15.76
C PRO A 146 -12.41 -6.92 -15.30
N LYS A 147 -13.50 -7.13 -14.58
CA LYS A 147 -13.83 -8.41 -13.94
C LYS A 147 -15.26 -8.83 -14.24
N ALA A 148 -15.58 -10.08 -13.95
CA ALA A 148 -16.97 -10.51 -13.88
C ALA A 148 -17.79 -9.69 -12.85
N LYS A 149 -19.11 -9.69 -13.03
CA LYS A 149 -20.04 -8.87 -12.25
C LYS A 149 -19.92 -9.12 -10.73
N ASP A 150 -19.73 -10.36 -10.34
CA ASP A 150 -19.56 -10.85 -8.98
C ASP A 150 -18.09 -11.00 -8.55
N GLY A 151 -17.14 -10.67 -9.43
CA GLY A 151 -15.72 -10.73 -9.12
C GLY A 151 -15.33 -9.79 -7.98
N THR A 152 -14.22 -10.08 -7.30
CA THR A 152 -13.74 -9.30 -6.15
C THR A 152 -13.09 -7.99 -6.60
N ARG A 153 -13.28 -6.92 -5.82
CA ARG A 153 -12.57 -5.64 -6.02
C ARG A 153 -11.09 -5.77 -5.63
N PRO A 154 -10.16 -5.01 -6.24
CA PRO A 154 -8.73 -5.16 -5.99
C PRO A 154 -8.35 -4.93 -4.52
N ALA A 155 -9.00 -4.00 -3.83
CA ALA A 155 -8.70 -3.69 -2.43
C ALA A 155 -8.86 -4.87 -1.48
N ALA A 156 -9.71 -5.86 -1.81
CA ALA A 156 -9.87 -7.06 -0.98
C ALA A 156 -8.59 -7.91 -0.89
N ASN A 157 -7.69 -7.78 -1.87
CA ASN A 157 -6.44 -8.53 -1.92
C ASN A 157 -5.29 -7.86 -1.17
N LEU A 158 -5.45 -6.61 -0.71
CA LEU A 158 -4.34 -5.80 -0.19
C LEU A 158 -3.60 -6.47 0.98
N ALA A 159 -4.33 -7.07 1.92
CA ALA A 159 -3.74 -7.79 3.04
C ALA A 159 -2.95 -9.04 2.59
N GLY A 160 -3.50 -9.79 1.62
CA GLY A 160 -2.85 -10.96 1.05
C GLY A 160 -1.59 -10.58 0.24
N LEU A 161 -1.69 -9.50 -0.55
CA LEU A 161 -0.57 -8.94 -1.31
C LEU A 161 0.58 -8.52 -0.39
N ARG A 162 0.28 -7.78 0.69
CA ARG A 162 1.27 -7.39 1.70
C ARG A 162 1.99 -8.60 2.29
N GLN A 163 1.22 -9.62 2.68
CA GLN A 163 1.77 -10.84 3.25
C GLN A 163 2.66 -11.59 2.26
N MET A 164 2.20 -11.71 1.01
CA MET A 164 2.91 -12.41 -0.04
C MET A 164 4.22 -11.71 -0.44
N ALA A 165 4.27 -10.38 -0.34
CA ALA A 165 5.47 -9.57 -0.59
C ALA A 165 6.43 -9.48 0.61
N SER A 166 6.20 -10.24 1.68
CA SER A 166 6.99 -10.19 2.93
C SER A 166 7.03 -8.80 3.59
N LEU A 167 6.02 -7.95 3.35
CA LEU A 167 5.91 -6.59 3.87
C LEU A 167 5.18 -6.56 5.22
N GLY A 168 5.53 -7.47 6.14
CA GLY A 168 4.74 -7.79 7.34
C GLY A 168 4.46 -6.61 8.28
N VAL A 169 5.35 -5.62 8.31
CA VAL A 169 5.26 -4.41 9.14
C VAL A 169 5.00 -3.13 8.34
N THR A 170 4.83 -3.24 7.02
CA THR A 170 4.45 -2.11 6.16
C THR A 170 2.93 -1.89 6.24
N LEU A 171 2.50 -0.68 6.60
CA LEU A 171 1.08 -0.38 6.79
C LEU A 171 0.45 0.11 5.49
N LEU A 172 0.06 -0.82 4.62
CA LEU A 172 -0.70 -0.50 3.40
C LEU A 172 -2.16 -0.17 3.74
N LEU A 173 -2.59 1.05 3.43
CA LEU A 173 -3.97 1.52 3.60
C LEU A 173 -4.67 1.65 2.25
N TRP A 174 -5.88 1.14 2.13
CA TRP A 174 -6.68 1.38 0.91
C TRP A 174 -7.02 2.87 0.78
N GLN A 175 -6.67 3.45 -0.37
CA GLN A 175 -7.03 4.82 -0.75
C GLN A 175 -8.09 4.82 -1.85
N GLU A 176 -7.86 4.06 -2.93
CA GLU A 176 -8.78 3.93 -4.05
C GLU A 176 -8.50 2.62 -4.81
N ASP A 177 -9.52 2.03 -5.43
CA ASP A 177 -9.37 0.83 -6.23
C ASP A 177 -10.31 0.81 -7.44
N ALA A 178 -9.88 0.19 -8.54
CA ALA A 178 -10.78 -0.05 -9.67
C ALA A 178 -10.42 -1.29 -10.51
N ASN A 179 -11.44 -1.79 -11.21
CA ASN A 179 -11.30 -2.76 -12.29
C ASN A 179 -11.55 -2.03 -13.61
N THR A 180 -10.50 -1.77 -14.38
CA THR A 180 -10.58 -0.92 -15.58
C THR A 180 -9.57 -1.37 -16.64
N ASP A 181 -9.84 -1.05 -17.90
CA ASP A 181 -8.85 -1.17 -18.99
C ASP A 181 -7.94 0.07 -19.09
N ASP A 182 -8.30 1.16 -18.42
CA ASP A 182 -7.51 2.40 -18.39
C ASP A 182 -6.57 2.44 -17.18
N GLY A 183 -5.35 1.94 -17.39
CA GLY A 183 -4.27 2.05 -16.40
C GLY A 183 -3.68 3.46 -16.29
N ALA A 184 -3.92 4.38 -17.23
CA ALA A 184 -3.37 5.73 -17.18
C ALA A 184 -4.11 6.62 -16.18
N ALA A 185 -5.42 6.41 -16.02
CA ALA A 185 -6.22 7.03 -14.97
C ALA A 185 -5.62 6.81 -13.56
N MET A 186 -4.79 5.78 -13.38
CA MET A 186 -4.05 5.55 -12.14
C MET A 186 -3.19 6.72 -11.70
N ILE A 187 -2.47 7.26 -12.67
CA ILE A 187 -1.54 8.34 -12.44
C ILE A 187 -2.30 9.62 -12.12
N GLU A 188 -3.44 9.86 -12.77
CA GLU A 188 -4.30 11.01 -12.48
C GLU A 188 -4.81 10.99 -11.03
N LYS A 189 -5.26 9.83 -10.53
CA LYS A 189 -5.67 9.69 -9.14
C LYS A 189 -4.53 9.87 -8.15
N LEU A 190 -3.33 9.41 -8.50
CA LEU A 190 -2.15 9.64 -7.67
C LEU A 190 -1.85 11.14 -7.54
N PHE A 191 -1.86 11.88 -8.64
CA PHE A 191 -1.67 13.33 -8.59
C PHE A 191 -2.80 14.02 -7.81
N ALA A 192 -4.05 13.67 -8.09
CA ALA A 192 -5.21 14.22 -7.36
C ALA A 192 -5.15 13.92 -5.85
N PHE A 193 -4.66 12.74 -5.46
CA PHE A 193 -4.45 12.39 -4.06
C PHE A 193 -3.47 13.36 -3.40
N PHE A 194 -2.31 13.59 -4.01
CA PHE A 194 -1.32 14.51 -3.47
C PHE A 194 -1.79 15.97 -3.48
N ASP A 195 -2.53 16.41 -4.50
CA ASP A 195 -3.10 17.75 -4.59
C ASP A 195 -4.13 18.02 -3.48
N THR A 196 -4.94 17.01 -3.16
CA THR A 196 -5.96 17.09 -2.09
C THR A 196 -5.40 16.86 -0.69
N HIS A 197 -4.24 16.21 -0.57
CA HIS A 197 -3.56 15.91 0.69
C HIS A 197 -2.13 16.49 0.67
N PRO A 198 -1.94 17.80 0.86
CA PRO A 198 -0.64 18.48 0.75
C PRO A 198 0.41 18.05 1.80
N ASP A 199 -0.06 17.46 2.89
CA ASP A 199 0.71 16.92 4.01
C ASP A 199 1.12 15.44 3.82
N ALA A 200 0.46 14.71 2.92
CA ALA A 200 0.77 13.31 2.65
C ALA A 200 2.22 13.14 2.16
N PRO A 201 3.06 12.35 2.87
CA PRO A 201 4.48 12.20 2.52
C PRO A 201 4.72 11.19 1.40
N ALA A 202 3.85 10.19 1.28
CA ALA A 202 4.00 9.08 0.34
C ALA A 202 2.65 8.48 -0.05
N ALA A 203 2.62 7.84 -1.21
CA ALA A 203 1.55 6.97 -1.67
C ALA A 203 2.15 5.84 -2.51
N LEU A 204 1.48 4.71 -2.56
CA LEU A 204 1.83 3.56 -3.37
C LEU A 204 0.78 3.39 -4.46
N ILE A 205 1.22 3.22 -5.70
CA ILE A 205 0.36 2.71 -6.77
C ILE A 205 0.74 1.27 -7.08
N PHE A 206 -0.27 0.43 -7.31
CA PHE A 206 -0.08 -0.98 -7.62
C PHE A 206 -1.05 -1.44 -8.70
N SER A 207 -0.55 -2.11 -9.73
CA SER A 207 -1.38 -2.73 -10.75
C SER A 207 -0.82 -4.06 -11.21
N THR A 208 -1.71 -4.98 -11.53
CA THR A 208 -1.39 -6.27 -12.16
C THR A 208 -2.42 -6.54 -13.24
N ASP A 209 -1.95 -6.96 -14.41
CA ASP A 209 -2.78 -7.34 -15.55
C ASP A 209 -2.05 -8.40 -16.38
N GLY A 210 -2.79 -9.28 -17.05
CA GLY A 210 -2.20 -10.36 -17.84
C GLY A 210 -3.19 -11.48 -18.14
N SER A 211 -2.83 -12.36 -19.08
CA SER A 211 -3.69 -13.48 -19.47
C SER A 211 -4.09 -14.37 -18.30
N MET A 212 -3.18 -14.59 -17.33
CA MET A 212 -3.47 -15.44 -16.19
C MET A 212 -4.46 -14.76 -15.23
N LEU A 213 -4.21 -13.51 -14.84
CA LEU A 213 -5.14 -12.77 -13.95
C LEU A 213 -6.51 -12.58 -14.60
N ARG A 214 -6.55 -12.19 -15.89
CA ARG A 214 -7.80 -12.02 -16.63
C ARG A 214 -8.62 -13.31 -16.69
N THR A 215 -7.96 -14.47 -16.74
CA THR A 215 -8.62 -15.78 -16.64
C THR A 215 -9.20 -16.03 -15.24
N LEU A 216 -8.45 -15.72 -14.18
CA LEU A 216 -8.88 -15.93 -12.79
C LEU A 216 -10.09 -15.08 -12.38
N ILE A 217 -10.15 -13.83 -12.85
CA ILE A 217 -11.22 -12.89 -12.49
C ILE A 217 -12.32 -12.79 -13.55
N GLU A 218 -12.28 -13.69 -14.54
CA GLU A 218 -13.23 -13.79 -15.63
C GLU A 218 -13.45 -12.44 -16.35
N THR A 219 -12.35 -11.77 -16.68
CA THR A 219 -12.36 -10.51 -17.42
C THR A 219 -13.15 -10.65 -18.73
N PRO A 220 -14.15 -9.77 -18.99
CA PRO A 220 -14.89 -9.78 -20.25
C PRO A 220 -13.96 -9.70 -21.47
N GLY A 221 -14.22 -10.52 -22.49
CA GLY A 221 -13.44 -10.53 -23.73
C GLY A 221 -12.03 -11.13 -23.61
N ARG A 222 -11.69 -11.75 -22.47
CA ARG A 222 -10.41 -12.45 -22.31
C ARG A 222 -10.21 -13.56 -23.33
N ILE A 223 -8.96 -13.80 -23.70
CA ILE A 223 -8.56 -14.97 -24.47
C ILE A 223 -8.21 -16.08 -23.48
N ASP A 224 -8.95 -17.19 -23.55
CA ASP A 224 -8.74 -18.37 -22.72
C ASP A 224 -7.35 -18.99 -22.94
N THR A 225 -6.66 -19.27 -21.84
CA THR A 225 -5.40 -20.02 -21.86
C THR A 225 -5.69 -21.50 -21.53
N PRO A 226 -5.26 -22.46 -22.35
CA PRO A 226 -5.55 -23.88 -22.13
C PRO A 226 -4.95 -24.39 -20.81
N LYS A 227 -5.62 -25.29 -20.09
CA LYS A 227 -5.12 -25.81 -18.79
C LYS A 227 -3.76 -26.52 -18.89
N ILE A 228 -3.52 -27.21 -19.99
CA ILE A 228 -2.28 -27.94 -20.30
C ILE A 228 -1.87 -27.54 -21.72
N GLY A 229 -0.55 -27.41 -21.93
CA GLY A 229 0.06 -27.03 -23.19
C GLY A 229 0.91 -25.76 -23.07
N HIS A 230 1.99 -25.77 -23.82
CA HIS A 230 2.83 -24.61 -24.11
C HIS A 230 2.03 -23.61 -24.95
N VAL A 231 1.91 -22.38 -24.49
CA VAL A 231 1.12 -21.34 -25.15
C VAL A 231 1.72 -19.98 -24.92
N ILE A 232 1.84 -19.20 -25.99
CA ILE A 232 2.23 -17.80 -25.91
C ILE A 232 1.02 -17.05 -25.33
N PRO A 233 1.15 -16.39 -24.17
CA PRO A 233 0.04 -15.65 -23.58
C PRO A 233 -0.36 -14.52 -24.51
N ALA A 234 -1.68 -14.30 -24.66
CA ALA A 234 -2.19 -13.16 -25.42
C ALA A 234 -1.73 -11.82 -24.85
N MET A 235 -1.54 -11.77 -23.54
CA MET A 235 -0.97 -10.65 -22.80
C MET A 235 -0.01 -11.20 -21.73
N PRO A 236 1.28 -10.81 -21.74
CA PRO A 236 2.19 -11.22 -20.69
C PRO A 236 1.72 -10.67 -19.34
N ASP A 237 1.86 -11.46 -18.28
CA ASP A 237 1.57 -10.99 -16.93
C ASP A 237 2.49 -9.82 -16.59
N SER A 238 1.89 -8.66 -16.37
CA SER A 238 2.56 -7.39 -16.18
C SER A 238 2.15 -6.84 -14.83
N VAL A 239 3.14 -6.56 -13.98
CA VAL A 239 2.91 -6.04 -12.62
C VAL A 239 3.75 -4.81 -12.44
N ALA A 240 3.17 -3.76 -11.85
CA ALA A 240 3.87 -2.53 -11.54
C ALA A 240 3.49 -2.05 -10.14
N ALA A 241 4.50 -1.70 -9.35
CA ALA A 241 4.38 -1.09 -8.04
C ALA A 241 5.31 0.10 -7.94
N PHE A 242 4.79 1.27 -7.58
CA PHE A 242 5.61 2.48 -7.40
C PHE A 242 5.30 3.17 -6.08
N LEU A 243 6.30 3.28 -5.23
CA LEU A 243 6.25 4.14 -4.05
C LEU A 243 6.66 5.55 -4.48
N VAL A 244 5.69 6.47 -4.44
CA VAL A 244 5.86 7.86 -4.82
C VAL A 244 5.83 8.73 -3.57
N THR A 245 6.75 9.68 -3.48
CA THR A 245 6.95 10.48 -2.27
C THR A 245 7.14 11.95 -2.57
N ARG A 246 6.80 12.78 -1.58
CA ARG A 246 7.29 14.15 -1.46
C ARG A 246 8.50 14.13 -0.54
N SER A 247 9.70 14.30 -1.11
CA SER A 247 10.95 14.14 -0.35
C SER A 247 11.04 15.06 0.86
N ASP A 248 10.60 16.31 0.73
CA ASP A 248 10.54 17.28 1.82
C ASP A 248 9.58 16.83 2.95
N ARG A 249 8.44 16.23 2.62
CA ARG A 249 7.49 15.70 3.62
C ARG A 249 8.02 14.43 4.28
N VAL A 250 8.63 13.52 3.51
CA VAL A 250 9.29 12.33 4.09
C VAL A 250 10.39 12.74 5.06
N ASP A 251 11.24 13.70 4.67
CA ASP A 251 12.39 14.10 5.47
C ASP A 251 12.00 14.91 6.71
N ASN A 252 10.89 15.67 6.67
CA ASN A 252 10.44 16.50 7.81
C ASN A 252 9.37 15.84 8.70
N LEU A 253 8.49 15.00 8.13
CA LEU A 253 7.34 14.44 8.86
C LEU A 253 7.50 12.97 9.22
N VAL A 254 8.41 12.23 8.55
CA VAL A 254 8.57 10.79 8.76
C VAL A 254 9.93 10.46 9.36
N ARG A 255 11.03 10.84 8.68
CA ARG A 255 12.39 10.44 9.10
C ARG A 255 12.81 10.89 10.51
N PRO A 256 12.43 12.06 11.03
CA PRO A 256 12.84 12.46 12.38
C PRO A 256 12.33 11.52 13.47
N TYR A 257 11.26 10.77 13.18
CA TYR A 257 10.63 9.81 14.08
C TYR A 257 10.98 8.35 13.75
N ALA A 258 11.73 8.11 12.66
CA ALA A 258 12.11 6.77 12.25
C ALA A 258 13.37 6.29 13.01
N VAL A 259 13.29 5.09 13.60
CA VAL A 259 14.43 4.46 14.26
C VAL A 259 15.17 3.58 13.26
N LYS A 260 16.50 3.69 13.19
CA LYS A 260 17.32 2.78 12.39
C LYS A 260 17.46 1.47 13.13
N GLN A 261 16.84 0.44 12.58
CA GLN A 261 16.78 -0.90 13.13
C GLN A 261 17.43 -1.90 12.17
N THR A 262 17.99 -2.98 12.71
CA THR A 262 18.49 -4.09 11.89
C THR A 262 17.41 -5.15 11.73
N ALA A 263 17.47 -5.94 10.66
CA ALA A 263 16.53 -7.05 10.46
C ALA A 263 16.62 -8.16 11.51
N ASN A 264 17.67 -8.16 12.35
CA ASN A 264 17.91 -9.17 13.39
C ASN A 264 17.34 -8.76 14.77
N ILE A 265 16.32 -7.90 14.80
CA ILE A 265 15.62 -7.54 16.03
C ILE A 265 14.67 -8.66 16.46
N ASN A 266 14.69 -8.97 17.74
CA ASN A 266 13.76 -9.87 18.40
C ASN A 266 13.12 -9.18 19.62
N LYS A 267 12.13 -9.84 20.22
CA LYS A 267 11.37 -9.34 21.38
C LYS A 267 12.20 -8.99 22.63
N ASN A 268 13.48 -9.35 22.67
CA ASN A 268 14.38 -9.08 23.80
C ASN A 268 15.31 -7.88 23.54
N ASP A 269 15.33 -7.33 22.34
CA ASP A 269 16.19 -6.20 21.96
C ASP A 269 15.47 -4.89 22.30
N THR A 270 15.73 -4.40 23.52
CA THR A 270 15.03 -3.25 24.13
C THR A 270 15.71 -1.91 23.85
N GLU A 271 16.87 -1.90 23.17
CA GLU A 271 17.59 -0.67 22.85
C GLU A 271 16.84 0.27 21.90
N TYR A 272 15.78 -0.23 21.26
CA TYR A 272 14.91 0.53 20.36
C TYR A 272 13.54 0.87 20.97
N ASP A 273 13.28 0.51 22.24
CA ASP A 273 12.04 0.86 22.93
C ASP A 273 12.01 2.37 23.25
N ILE A 274 11.07 3.06 22.61
CA ILE A 274 10.81 4.50 22.79
C ILE A 274 9.95 4.82 24.02
N VAL A 275 9.36 3.80 24.66
CA VAL A 275 8.64 3.92 25.93
C VAL A 275 9.52 3.28 27.01
N LYS A 276 10.09 4.11 27.88
CA LYS A 276 10.84 3.67 29.07
C LYS A 276 9.97 3.72 30.32
#